data_AF-A0A9X8YRY6-F1
#
_entry.id   AF-A0A9X8YRY6-F1
#
_cell.length_a   1.000
_cell.length_b   1.000
_cell.length_c   1.000
_cell.angle_alpha   90.00
_cell.angle_beta   90.00
_cell.angle_gamma   90.00
#
_symmetry.space_group_name_H-M   'P 1'
#
loop_
_entity.id
_entity.type
_entity.pdbx_description
1 polymer ?
#
loop_
_entity_poly.entity_id
_entity_poly.type
_entity_poly.pdbx_seq_one_letter_code
_entity_poly.pdbx_strand_id
1 'polypeptide(L)'
;MASALGWLDHDANAQAKTLNILALFQQKESRDELGIGTIRDSFAEQLFPGTSTIQTRLRYMLFVPWIYQRLENKHISAANFGTQAARDERALIIPLSKLEEDSAGTFGKNSREKLKRLPSSVYWSGLRRWGIREILWSQEEYHRRVDELYRSRTEISEQKYKEENRGDMGDTSLYKPAQSWHSSLPAPPPNFPDDATFALTRQEASFLRDRIQLSCKGSLLAWLTLHSEPADVSSPWEHPDYASFPDELKELLTHARLFSYTMHGAALLYNYLLAKERSDNDLLSQHNDNFVNWFTALPRKEIDTWSLGRMWELAAEPGYSISLKTRRFVEQWIALIRQSPETLLTSKEACALIRAREMTLKGPRSRFKNRRALEQWSGYAGTLRLVYRWHNVQIILKDLAHGLRREEC
;
A
#
# COMPACT_ATOMS: atom_id res chain seq x y z
N MET A 1 22.84 -35.85 -7.98
CA MET A 1 21.69 -35.14 -8.58
C MET A 1 21.36 -33.96 -7.70
N ALA A 2 21.70 -32.75 -8.14
CA ALA A 2 21.45 -31.53 -7.39
C ALA A 2 20.01 -31.09 -7.64
N SER A 3 19.15 -31.14 -6.61
CA SER A 3 17.81 -30.56 -6.69
C SER A 3 17.93 -29.04 -6.73
N ALA A 4 17.68 -28.46 -7.90
CA ALA A 4 17.49 -27.04 -8.06
C ALA A 4 16.14 -26.66 -7.42
N LEU A 5 16.19 -25.93 -6.31
CA LEU A 5 15.03 -25.24 -5.73
C LEU A 5 14.67 -24.08 -6.65
N GLY A 6 13.82 -24.35 -7.65
CA GLY A 6 13.17 -23.33 -8.45
C GLY A 6 12.13 -22.60 -7.61
N TRP A 7 12.47 -21.39 -7.18
CA TRP A 7 11.50 -20.45 -6.62
C TRP A 7 10.54 -20.04 -7.75
N LEU A 8 9.39 -20.72 -7.83
CA LEU A 8 8.26 -20.30 -8.68
C LEU A 8 7.57 -19.11 -8.00
N ASP A 9 8.13 -17.90 -8.16
CA ASP A 9 7.48 -16.66 -7.77
C ASP A 9 6.57 -16.19 -8.91
N HIS A 10 5.38 -16.78 -8.98
CA HIS A 10 4.39 -16.53 -10.04
C HIS A 10 3.29 -15.55 -9.62
N ASP A 11 3.42 -14.85 -8.48
CA ASP A 11 2.38 -13.90 -8.06
C ASP A 11 2.91 -12.46 -8.03
N ALA A 12 2.53 -11.68 -9.03
CA ALA A 12 2.77 -10.23 -9.08
C ALA A 12 2.29 -9.52 -7.81
N ASN A 13 1.27 -10.07 -7.12
CA ASN A 13 0.82 -9.54 -5.84
C ASN A 13 1.80 -9.85 -4.70
N ALA A 14 2.45 -11.02 -4.71
CA ALA A 14 3.46 -11.40 -3.72
C ALA A 14 4.73 -10.53 -3.85
N GLN A 15 5.15 -10.25 -5.07
CA GLN A 15 6.27 -9.33 -5.34
C GLN A 15 5.95 -7.91 -4.84
N ALA A 16 4.77 -7.37 -5.18
CA ALA A 16 4.34 -6.05 -4.70
C ALA A 16 4.20 -5.99 -3.17
N LYS A 17 3.66 -7.04 -2.55
CA LYS A 17 3.60 -7.18 -1.08
C LYS A 17 5.00 -7.14 -0.47
N THR A 18 5.94 -7.89 -1.04
CA THR A 18 7.33 -7.92 -0.57
C THR A 18 7.99 -6.54 -0.68
N LEU A 19 7.78 -5.83 -1.80
CA LEU A 19 8.30 -4.48 -1.98
C LEU A 19 7.72 -3.50 -0.96
N ASN A 20 6.40 -3.55 -0.71
CA ASN A 20 5.74 -2.75 0.32
C ASN A 20 6.31 -3.04 1.72
N ILE A 21 6.49 -4.31 2.05
CA ILE A 21 7.10 -4.74 3.31
C ILE A 21 8.53 -4.21 3.45
N LEU A 22 9.35 -4.30 2.40
CA LEU A 22 10.72 -3.78 2.39
C LEU A 22 10.79 -2.26 2.55
N ALA A 23 9.82 -1.52 2.00
CA ALA A 23 9.77 -0.07 2.19
C ALA A 23 9.32 0.33 3.59
N LEU A 24 8.36 -0.40 4.17
CA LEU A 24 7.99 -0.23 5.57
C LEU A 24 9.17 -0.50 6.52
N PHE A 25 10.06 -1.43 6.16
CA PHE A 25 11.30 -1.67 6.91
C PHE A 25 12.33 -0.54 6.80
N GLN A 26 12.29 0.28 5.75
CA GLN A 26 13.17 1.45 5.60
C GLN A 26 12.69 2.65 6.40
N GLN A 27 11.39 2.76 6.67
CA GLN A 27 10.86 3.71 7.63
C GLN A 27 11.28 3.27 9.04
N LYS A 28 12.29 3.96 9.61
CA LYS A 28 12.94 3.61 10.89
C LYS A 28 11.95 3.35 12.05
N GLU A 29 10.75 3.91 11.98
CA GLU A 29 9.73 3.83 13.03
C GLU A 29 8.58 2.83 12.74
N SER A 30 8.48 2.27 11.52
CA SER A 30 7.38 1.38 11.08
C SER A 30 7.79 -0.11 10.94
N ARG A 31 8.81 -0.54 11.67
CA ARG A 31 9.22 -1.95 11.69
C ARG A 31 8.18 -2.80 12.43
N ASP A 32 7.67 -3.85 11.77
CA ASP A 32 6.76 -4.81 12.39
C ASP A 32 7.52 -5.72 13.36
N GLU A 33 7.71 -5.25 14.59
CA GLU A 33 8.46 -6.00 15.61
C GLU A 33 7.63 -7.12 16.28
N LEU A 34 6.30 -7.03 16.20
CA LEU A 34 5.36 -7.92 16.87
C LEU A 34 4.62 -8.86 15.90
N GLY A 35 4.91 -8.80 14.60
CA GLY A 35 4.39 -9.71 13.59
C GLY A 35 2.90 -9.52 13.34
N ILE A 36 2.44 -8.27 13.29
CA ILE A 36 1.03 -7.89 13.05
C ILE A 36 0.79 -7.33 11.64
N GLY A 37 1.82 -7.29 10.79
CA GLY A 37 1.78 -6.70 9.45
C GLY A 37 0.69 -7.28 8.57
N THR A 38 0.43 -8.59 8.63
CA THR A 38 -0.63 -9.24 7.85
C THR A 38 -2.02 -8.72 8.18
N ILE A 39 -2.31 -8.46 9.46
CA ILE A 39 -3.59 -7.91 9.91
C ILE A 39 -3.72 -6.47 9.44
N ARG A 40 -2.66 -5.67 9.63
CA ARG A 40 -2.60 -4.30 9.13
C ARG A 40 -2.84 -4.23 7.62
N ASP A 41 -2.19 -5.10 6.86
CA ASP A 41 -2.26 -5.09 5.40
C ASP A 41 -3.63 -5.56 4.89
N SER A 42 -4.29 -6.49 5.59
CA SER A 42 -5.68 -6.88 5.31
C SER A 42 -6.63 -5.68 5.46
N PHE A 43 -6.60 -4.97 6.59
CA PHE A 43 -7.42 -3.75 6.76
C PHE A 43 -7.08 -2.67 5.73
N ALA A 44 -5.80 -2.48 5.43
CA ALA A 44 -5.38 -1.48 4.45
C ALA A 44 -5.86 -1.82 3.02
N GLU A 45 -5.92 -3.10 2.64
CA GLU A 45 -6.40 -3.51 1.32
C GLU A 45 -7.92 -3.41 1.19
N GLN A 46 -8.67 -3.66 2.26
CA GLN A 46 -10.13 -3.48 2.27
C GLN A 46 -10.52 -2.00 2.23
N LEU A 47 -9.83 -1.17 3.02
CA LEU A 47 -10.11 0.27 3.09
C LEU A 47 -9.61 1.00 1.82
N PHE A 48 -8.40 0.69 1.38
CA PHE A 48 -7.69 1.42 0.33
C PHE A 48 -7.04 0.48 -0.70
N PRO A 49 -7.86 -0.27 -1.46
CA PRO A 49 -7.36 -1.25 -2.42
C PRO A 49 -6.47 -0.62 -3.50
N GLY A 50 -5.38 -1.31 -3.84
CA GLY A 50 -4.46 -0.88 -4.90
C GLY A 50 -3.52 0.28 -4.53
N THR A 51 -3.55 0.71 -3.26
CA THR A 51 -2.67 1.75 -2.74
C THR A 51 -1.45 1.16 -2.01
N SER A 52 -0.34 1.90 -1.97
CA SER A 52 0.90 1.49 -1.30
C SER A 52 1.51 2.63 -0.49
N THR A 53 2.26 2.28 0.57
CA THR A 53 3.05 3.24 1.36
C THR A 53 4.20 3.89 0.58
N ILE A 54 4.55 3.36 -0.59
CA ILE A 54 5.62 3.87 -1.46
C ILE A 54 5.08 4.80 -2.55
N GLN A 55 3.78 4.76 -2.82
CA GLN A 55 3.16 5.64 -3.80
C GLN A 55 3.24 7.09 -3.31
N THR A 56 3.53 8.00 -4.23
CA THR A 56 3.75 9.41 -3.95
C THR A 56 2.71 10.31 -4.62
N ARG A 57 2.37 10.06 -5.89
CA ARG A 57 1.49 10.91 -6.70
C ARG A 57 0.56 10.07 -7.56
N LEU A 58 -0.68 10.52 -7.72
CA LEU A 58 -1.70 9.77 -8.44
C LEU A 58 -1.37 9.63 -9.94
N ARG A 59 -0.80 10.66 -10.57
CA ARG A 59 -0.54 10.66 -12.03
C ARG A 59 0.46 9.60 -12.51
N TYR A 60 1.22 8.98 -11.61
CA TYR A 60 2.03 7.80 -11.96
C TYR A 60 1.21 6.60 -12.43
N MET A 61 -0.07 6.52 -12.04
CA MET A 61 -1.03 5.55 -12.58
C MET A 61 -1.32 5.74 -14.07
N LEU A 62 -0.90 6.87 -14.66
CA LEU A 62 -1.00 7.17 -16.09
C LEU A 62 0.36 7.20 -16.76
N PHE A 63 1.39 7.75 -16.11
CA PHE A 63 2.75 7.78 -16.64
C PHE A 63 3.30 6.39 -16.96
N VAL A 64 3.08 5.40 -16.09
CA VAL A 64 3.55 4.04 -16.33
C VAL A 64 2.88 3.42 -17.58
N PRO A 65 1.54 3.41 -17.69
CA PRO A 65 0.87 3.02 -18.94
C PRO A 65 1.37 3.75 -20.18
N TRP A 66 1.52 5.09 -20.13
CA TRP A 66 1.95 5.87 -21.30
C TRP A 66 3.36 5.53 -21.76
N ILE A 67 4.30 5.31 -20.84
CA ILE A 67 5.65 4.84 -21.18
C ILE A 67 5.56 3.50 -21.87
N TYR A 68 4.81 2.54 -21.31
CA TYR A 68 4.71 1.20 -21.85
C TYR A 68 4.01 1.18 -23.22
N GLN A 69 2.92 1.94 -23.40
CA GLN A 69 2.26 2.13 -24.69
C GLN A 69 3.22 2.72 -25.74
N ARG A 70 4.06 3.69 -25.36
CA ARG A 70 5.05 4.27 -26.27
C ARG A 70 6.10 3.25 -26.70
N LEU A 71 6.53 2.36 -25.80
CA LEU A 71 7.47 1.28 -26.12
C LEU A 71 6.83 0.20 -26.99
N GLU A 72 5.56 -0.12 -26.72
CA GLU A 72 4.76 -1.05 -27.54
C GLU A 72 4.58 -0.51 -28.97
N ASN A 73 4.24 0.76 -29.12
CA ASN A 73 4.07 1.40 -30.44
C ASN A 73 5.38 1.48 -31.23
N LYS A 74 6.52 1.51 -30.54
CA LYS A 74 7.85 1.42 -31.14
C LYS A 74 8.28 -0.02 -31.45
N HIS A 75 7.46 -1.02 -31.13
CA HIS A 75 7.77 -2.44 -31.27
C HIS A 75 9.13 -2.84 -30.67
N ILE A 76 9.43 -2.33 -29.47
CA ILE A 76 10.66 -2.70 -28.76
C ILE A 76 10.59 -4.17 -28.37
N SER A 77 11.63 -4.94 -28.72
CA SER A 77 11.72 -6.38 -28.43
C SER A 77 11.80 -6.67 -26.93
N ALA A 78 11.37 -7.87 -26.53
CA ALA A 78 11.40 -8.33 -25.14
C ALA A 78 12.77 -8.16 -24.46
N ALA A 79 13.86 -8.41 -25.21
CA ALA A 79 15.24 -8.31 -24.71
C ALA A 79 15.62 -6.89 -24.24
N ASN A 80 15.06 -5.86 -24.90
CA ASN A 80 15.39 -4.45 -24.63
C ASN A 80 14.25 -3.71 -23.91
N PHE A 81 13.09 -4.34 -23.72
CA PHE A 81 11.92 -3.68 -23.17
C PHE A 81 12.16 -3.17 -21.75
N GLY A 82 12.69 -4.03 -20.87
CA GLY A 82 12.93 -3.68 -19.47
C GLY A 82 13.99 -2.58 -19.29
N THR A 83 15.07 -2.61 -20.10
CA THR A 83 16.13 -1.59 -20.04
C THR A 83 15.65 -0.24 -20.57
N GLN A 84 14.87 -0.23 -21.65
CA GLN A 84 14.31 0.99 -22.21
C GLN A 84 13.19 1.57 -21.32
N ALA A 85 12.33 0.73 -20.72
CA ALA A 85 11.34 1.17 -19.74
C ALA A 85 12.01 1.83 -18.52
N ALA A 86 13.05 1.20 -17.96
CA ALA A 86 13.80 1.77 -16.85
C ALA A 86 14.49 3.10 -17.23
N ARG A 87 14.96 3.23 -18.47
CA ARG A 87 15.57 4.47 -18.98
C ARG A 87 14.54 5.59 -19.11
N ASP A 88 13.40 5.30 -19.73
CA ASP A 88 12.32 6.27 -19.95
C ASP A 88 11.69 6.72 -18.61
N GLU A 89 11.50 5.79 -17.66
CA GLU A 89 11.03 6.11 -16.31
C GLU A 89 12.03 7.00 -15.56
N ARG A 90 13.34 6.71 -15.63
CA ARG A 90 14.36 7.57 -15.03
C ARG A 90 14.39 8.96 -15.67
N ALA A 91 14.25 9.02 -17.00
CA ALA A 91 14.18 10.27 -17.73
C ALA A 91 12.98 11.13 -17.28
N LEU A 92 11.84 10.51 -16.94
CA LEU A 92 10.67 11.17 -16.41
C LEU A 92 10.84 11.63 -14.94
N ILE A 93 11.49 10.82 -14.10
CA ILE A 93 11.67 11.13 -12.67
C ILE A 93 12.57 12.35 -12.45
N ILE A 94 13.60 12.53 -13.29
CA ILE A 94 14.58 13.62 -13.14
C ILE A 94 13.92 15.02 -13.19
N PRO A 95 13.14 15.40 -14.22
CA PRO A 95 12.46 16.69 -14.26
C PRO A 95 11.38 16.81 -13.18
N LEU A 96 10.61 15.74 -12.94
CA LEU A 96 9.56 15.73 -11.92
C LEU A 96 10.08 15.92 -10.49
N SER A 97 11.27 15.39 -10.18
CA SER A 97 11.88 15.55 -8.85
C SER A 97 12.26 17.00 -8.57
N LYS A 98 12.64 17.77 -9.59
CA LYS A 98 12.94 19.21 -9.46
C LYS A 98 11.68 20.01 -9.16
N LEU A 99 10.56 19.67 -9.80
CA LEU A 99 9.25 20.31 -9.55
C LEU A 99 8.69 20.01 -8.14
N GLU A 100 9.01 18.84 -7.59
CA GLU A 100 8.65 18.48 -6.20
C GLU A 100 9.46 19.26 -5.16
N GLU A 101 10.74 19.56 -5.43
CA GLU A 101 11.59 20.36 -4.54
C GLU A 101 11.08 21.80 -4.40
N ASP A 102 10.48 22.37 -5.44
CA ASP A 102 9.93 23.73 -5.44
C ASP A 102 8.55 23.86 -4.78
N SER A 103 7.78 22.76 -4.67
CA SER A 103 6.39 22.77 -4.18
C SER A 103 6.22 22.23 -2.75
N ALA A 104 7.22 21.51 -2.22
CA ALA A 104 7.21 21.02 -0.85
C ALA A 104 8.59 21.19 -0.21
N GLY A 105 8.80 22.35 0.43
CA GLY A 105 10.03 22.73 1.12
C GLY A 105 10.34 21.90 2.37
N THR A 106 10.41 20.56 2.29
CA THR A 106 11.00 19.69 3.33
C THR A 106 11.29 18.23 2.91
N PHE A 107 11.47 17.90 1.63
CA PHE A 107 11.68 16.49 1.21
C PHE A 107 13.02 16.17 0.51
N GLY A 108 14.03 17.05 0.66
CA GLY A 108 15.33 16.96 -0.01
C GLY A 108 16.36 15.92 0.50
N LYS A 109 16.03 15.03 1.45
CA LYS A 109 17.01 14.05 1.98
C LYS A 109 16.91 12.63 1.40
N ASN A 110 15.83 12.29 0.68
CA ASN A 110 15.60 10.91 0.21
C ASN A 110 15.73 10.72 -1.32
N SER A 111 16.13 11.75 -2.07
CA SER A 111 16.16 11.72 -3.55
C SER A 111 17.11 10.64 -4.12
N ARG A 112 18.22 10.30 -3.44
CA ARG A 112 19.12 9.19 -3.85
C ARG A 112 18.52 7.80 -3.65
N GLU A 113 17.61 7.62 -2.69
CA GLU A 113 16.91 6.33 -2.49
C GLU A 113 15.69 6.20 -3.39
N LYS A 114 14.99 7.29 -3.70
CA LYS A 114 13.90 7.32 -4.70
C LYS A 114 14.39 6.83 -6.08
N LEU A 115 15.62 7.17 -6.47
CA LEU A 115 16.25 6.70 -7.73
C LEU A 115 16.53 5.18 -7.79
N LYS A 116 16.44 4.45 -6.66
CA LYS A 116 16.63 2.99 -6.66
C LYS A 116 15.37 2.22 -7.07
N ARG A 117 14.18 2.82 -6.98
CA ARG A 117 12.90 2.14 -7.27
C ARG A 117 12.19 2.80 -8.44
N LEU A 118 11.90 1.99 -9.46
CA LEU A 118 11.18 2.42 -10.65
C LEU A 118 9.67 2.55 -10.32
N PRO A 119 8.99 3.63 -10.76
CA PRO A 119 7.54 3.79 -10.61
C PRO A 119 6.76 2.57 -11.13
N SER A 120 7.19 1.95 -12.22
CA SER A 120 6.51 0.77 -12.74
C SER A 120 6.39 -0.35 -11.73
N SER A 121 7.42 -0.63 -10.92
CA SER A 121 7.34 -1.70 -9.90
C SER A 121 6.46 -1.35 -8.70
N VAL A 122 6.33 -0.05 -8.39
CA VAL A 122 5.51 0.44 -7.28
C VAL A 122 4.03 0.48 -7.64
N TYR A 123 3.70 0.93 -8.85
CA TYR A 123 2.33 1.12 -9.30
C TYR A 123 1.76 -0.12 -10.03
N TRP A 124 2.58 -1.12 -10.38
CA TRP A 124 2.12 -2.32 -11.12
C TRP A 124 0.92 -3.02 -10.47
N SER A 125 0.94 -3.21 -9.15
CA SER A 125 -0.16 -3.88 -8.44
C SER A 125 -1.42 -3.02 -8.41
N GLY A 126 -1.28 -1.70 -8.21
CA GLY A 126 -2.38 -0.75 -8.26
C GLY A 126 -3.02 -0.65 -9.64
N LEU A 127 -2.23 -0.64 -10.72
CA LEU A 127 -2.71 -0.66 -12.10
C LEU A 127 -3.58 -1.87 -12.40
N ARG A 128 -3.24 -3.05 -11.84
CA ARG A 128 -4.07 -4.25 -11.92
C ARG A 128 -5.33 -4.11 -11.06
N ARG A 129 -5.19 -3.66 -9.81
CA ARG A 129 -6.30 -3.58 -8.85
C ARG A 129 -7.36 -2.55 -9.25
N TRP A 130 -6.98 -1.49 -9.94
CA TRP A 130 -7.91 -0.50 -10.53
C TRP A 130 -8.34 -0.88 -11.97
N GLY A 131 -7.82 -1.99 -12.49
CA GLY A 131 -8.05 -2.53 -13.84
C GLY A 131 -7.67 -1.58 -14.98
N ILE A 132 -6.72 -0.68 -14.74
CA ILE A 132 -6.08 0.11 -15.80
C ILE A 132 -5.25 -0.82 -16.69
N ARG A 133 -4.62 -1.84 -16.07
CA ARG A 133 -3.98 -2.95 -16.78
C ARG A 133 -4.95 -4.12 -16.90
N GLU A 134 -5.20 -4.57 -18.12
CA GLU A 134 -6.08 -5.71 -18.40
C GLU A 134 -5.32 -7.06 -18.34
N ILE A 135 -4.02 -7.03 -18.66
CA ILE A 135 -3.17 -8.23 -18.65
C ILE A 135 -2.82 -8.64 -17.21
N LEU A 136 -2.92 -9.94 -16.92
CA LEU A 136 -2.67 -10.50 -15.59
C LEU A 136 -1.20 -10.75 -15.26
N TRP A 137 -0.29 -10.54 -16.21
CA TRP A 137 1.13 -10.81 -16.08
C TRP A 137 1.83 -9.94 -15.03
N SER A 138 2.87 -10.51 -14.40
CA SER A 138 3.84 -9.75 -13.63
C SER A 138 4.62 -8.79 -14.53
N GLN A 139 5.33 -7.84 -13.92
CA GLN A 139 6.11 -6.88 -14.70
C GLN A 139 7.20 -7.59 -15.53
N GLU A 140 7.86 -8.58 -14.93
CA GLU A 140 8.93 -9.35 -15.58
C GLU A 140 8.39 -10.28 -16.67
N GLU A 141 7.20 -10.85 -16.45
CA GLU A 141 6.49 -11.61 -17.50
C GLU A 141 6.09 -10.71 -18.66
N TYR A 142 5.63 -9.49 -18.37
CA TYR A 142 5.32 -8.50 -19.38
C TYR A 142 6.54 -8.21 -20.27
N HIS A 143 7.70 -7.96 -19.67
CA HIS A 143 8.92 -7.68 -20.41
C HIS A 143 9.36 -8.90 -21.25
N ARG A 144 9.21 -10.12 -20.73
CA ARG A 144 9.61 -11.34 -21.45
C ARG A 144 8.67 -11.74 -22.58
N ARG A 145 7.36 -11.46 -22.44
CA ARG A 145 6.31 -11.93 -23.36
C ARG A 145 5.73 -10.83 -24.25
N VAL A 146 6.31 -9.64 -24.26
CA VAL A 146 5.81 -8.53 -25.09
C VAL A 146 5.81 -8.89 -26.59
N ASP A 147 6.76 -9.71 -27.04
CA ASP A 147 6.83 -10.19 -28.43
C ASP A 147 5.68 -11.16 -28.78
N GLU A 148 5.13 -11.87 -27.79
CA GLU A 148 3.91 -12.68 -27.96
C GLU A 148 2.68 -11.77 -28.11
N LEU A 149 2.61 -10.67 -27.33
CA LEU A 149 1.55 -9.68 -27.46
C LEU A 149 1.54 -9.05 -28.84
N TYR A 150 2.71 -8.64 -29.36
CA TYR A 150 2.80 -8.08 -30.70
C TYR A 150 2.31 -9.05 -31.77
N ARG A 151 2.75 -10.32 -31.71
CA ARG A 151 2.29 -11.37 -32.64
C ARG A 151 0.77 -11.55 -32.59
N SER A 152 0.20 -11.69 -31.39
CA SER A 152 -1.25 -11.84 -31.23
C SER A 152 -2.03 -10.64 -31.78
N ARG A 153 -1.52 -9.41 -31.64
CA ARG A 153 -2.16 -8.21 -32.17
C ARG A 153 -2.12 -8.18 -33.71
N THR A 154 -1.01 -8.59 -34.31
CA THR A 154 -0.88 -8.68 -35.77
C THR A 154 -1.79 -9.78 -36.34
N GLU A 155 -1.86 -10.94 -35.69
CA GLU A 155 -2.75 -12.03 -36.12
C GLU A 155 -4.22 -11.62 -36.09
N ILE A 156 -4.65 -10.92 -35.03
CA ILE A 156 -6.02 -10.42 -34.88
C ILE A 156 -6.34 -9.31 -35.89
N SER A 157 -5.39 -8.39 -36.16
CA SER A 157 -5.60 -7.34 -37.16
C SER A 157 -5.67 -7.90 -38.58
N GLU A 158 -4.87 -8.91 -38.91
CA GLU A 158 -4.92 -9.61 -40.19
C GLU A 158 -6.22 -10.40 -40.37
N GLN A 159 -6.73 -11.04 -39.30
CA GLN A 159 -8.02 -11.74 -39.31
C GLN A 159 -9.17 -10.76 -39.54
N LYS A 160 -9.17 -9.64 -38.82
CA LYS A 160 -10.17 -8.57 -39.00
C LYS A 160 -10.16 -8.02 -40.44
N TYR A 161 -8.98 -7.73 -40.99
CA TYR A 161 -8.85 -7.28 -42.38
C TYR A 161 -9.36 -8.31 -43.40
N LYS A 162 -9.16 -9.61 -43.15
CA LYS A 162 -9.64 -10.68 -44.04
C LYS A 162 -11.16 -10.86 -43.98
N GLU A 163 -11.79 -10.64 -42.83
CA GLU A 163 -13.25 -10.73 -42.67
C GLU A 163 -13.97 -9.49 -43.20
N GLU A 164 -13.46 -8.28 -42.92
CA GLU A 164 -14.00 -7.03 -43.49
C GLU A 164 -13.99 -7.06 -45.03
N ASN A 165 -12.94 -7.63 -45.64
CA ASN A 165 -12.86 -7.80 -47.10
C ASN A 165 -13.71 -8.95 -47.65
N ARG A 166 -14.23 -9.86 -46.82
CA ARG A 166 -15.13 -10.94 -47.24
C ARG A 166 -16.60 -10.50 -47.30
N GLY A 167 -16.93 -9.28 -46.84
CA GLY A 167 -18.27 -8.71 -46.93
C GLY A 167 -19.31 -9.36 -46.01
N ASP A 168 -18.88 -10.20 -45.07
CA ASP A 168 -19.76 -10.83 -44.09
C ASP A 168 -19.85 -9.91 -42.87
N MET A 169 -21.06 -9.44 -42.56
CA MET A 169 -21.33 -8.54 -41.44
C MET A 169 -21.42 -9.36 -40.13
N GLY A 170 -20.43 -10.23 -39.92
CA GLY A 170 -20.27 -11.01 -38.70
C GLY A 170 -19.94 -10.10 -37.52
N ASP A 171 -20.36 -10.51 -36.32
CA ASP A 171 -20.13 -9.76 -35.09
C ASP A 171 -18.63 -9.58 -34.82
N THR A 172 -18.11 -8.42 -35.19
CA THR A 172 -16.70 -8.01 -35.01
C THR A 172 -16.32 -7.84 -33.54
N SER A 173 -17.27 -8.02 -32.59
CA SER A 173 -17.02 -7.93 -31.15
C SER A 173 -16.22 -9.11 -30.57
N LEU A 174 -16.15 -10.25 -31.30
CA LEU A 174 -15.42 -11.45 -30.89
C LEU A 174 -13.89 -11.30 -30.99
N TYR A 175 -13.40 -10.32 -31.76
CA TYR A 175 -11.99 -10.06 -31.98
C TYR A 175 -11.50 -8.85 -31.18
N LYS A 176 -11.52 -8.96 -29.85
CA LYS A 176 -10.81 -7.97 -29.03
C LYS A 176 -9.30 -8.28 -29.10
N PRO A 177 -8.47 -7.38 -29.67
CA PRO A 177 -7.03 -7.56 -29.61
C PRO A 177 -6.61 -7.67 -28.14
N ALA A 178 -5.55 -8.43 -27.85
CA ALA A 178 -4.96 -8.47 -26.52
C ALA A 178 -4.50 -7.05 -26.13
N GLN A 179 -5.38 -6.29 -25.46
CA GLN A 179 -5.11 -4.95 -25.00
C GLN A 179 -4.30 -5.04 -23.72
N SER A 180 -3.14 -4.35 -23.70
CA SER A 180 -2.32 -4.29 -22.48
C SER A 180 -2.94 -3.37 -21.43
N TRP A 181 -3.67 -2.36 -21.90
CA TRP A 181 -4.18 -1.23 -21.14
C TRP A 181 -5.64 -1.00 -21.49
N HIS A 182 -6.39 -0.44 -20.55
CA HIS A 182 -7.80 -0.16 -20.75
C HIS A 182 -8.04 0.74 -21.97
N SER A 183 -9.03 0.38 -22.80
CA SER A 183 -9.39 1.09 -24.04
C SER A 183 -9.65 2.59 -23.87
N SER A 184 -10.21 3.01 -22.72
CA SER A 184 -10.50 4.42 -22.42
C SER A 184 -9.36 5.14 -21.69
N LEU A 185 -8.14 4.61 -21.67
CA LEU A 185 -6.99 5.30 -21.08
C LEU A 185 -6.78 6.66 -21.78
N PRO A 186 -6.73 7.79 -21.05
CA PRO A 186 -6.47 9.10 -21.63
C PRO A 186 -5.16 9.13 -22.42
N ALA A 187 -5.13 9.88 -23.51
CA ALA A 187 -3.90 10.05 -24.29
C ALA A 187 -2.84 10.83 -23.48
N PRO A 188 -1.55 10.51 -23.64
CA PRO A 188 -0.49 11.30 -23.02
C PRO A 188 -0.49 12.75 -23.54
N PRO A 189 -0.01 13.72 -22.75
CA PRO A 189 0.14 15.10 -23.22
C PRO A 189 1.11 15.16 -24.43
N PRO A 190 0.94 16.13 -25.35
CA PRO A 190 1.65 16.16 -26.63
C PRO A 190 3.18 16.17 -26.50
N ASN A 191 3.72 16.79 -25.45
CA ASN A 191 5.15 16.88 -25.18
C ASN A 191 5.65 15.84 -24.15
N PHE A 192 4.94 14.71 -23.96
CA PHE A 192 5.37 13.66 -23.05
C PHE A 192 6.64 12.95 -23.58
N PRO A 193 7.76 12.92 -22.83
CA PRO A 193 7.86 13.02 -21.36
C PRO A 193 8.49 14.34 -20.86
N ASP A 194 8.83 15.28 -21.73
CA ASP A 194 9.65 16.45 -21.42
C ASP A 194 8.90 17.51 -20.59
N ASP A 195 7.60 17.71 -20.82
CA ASP A 195 6.73 18.65 -20.08
C ASP A 195 5.80 17.97 -19.04
N ALA A 196 6.21 16.82 -18.50
CA ALA A 196 5.39 16.11 -17.53
C ALA A 196 5.24 16.89 -16.21
N THR A 197 4.01 17.04 -15.71
CA THR A 197 3.70 17.66 -14.42
C THR A 197 2.88 16.70 -13.55
N PHE A 198 2.85 16.86 -12.23
CA PHE A 198 2.01 16.00 -11.38
C PHE A 198 0.52 16.31 -11.44
N ALA A 199 0.16 17.47 -11.98
CA ALA A 199 -1.19 17.95 -11.92
C ALA A 199 -2.05 17.32 -13.02
N LEU A 200 -3.10 16.61 -12.59
CA LEU A 200 -4.03 15.89 -13.46
C LEU A 200 -4.89 16.85 -14.28
N THR A 201 -5.31 16.40 -15.47
CA THR A 201 -6.41 17.04 -16.21
C THR A 201 -7.77 16.51 -15.71
N ARG A 202 -8.87 17.19 -16.06
CA ARG A 202 -10.22 16.76 -15.68
C ARG A 202 -10.57 15.39 -16.26
N GLN A 203 -10.18 15.13 -17.51
CA GLN A 203 -10.38 13.84 -18.18
C GLN A 203 -9.60 12.72 -17.48
N GLU A 204 -8.33 12.98 -17.15
CA GLU A 204 -7.47 12.04 -16.42
C GLU A 204 -8.05 11.71 -15.03
N ALA A 205 -8.48 12.72 -14.29
CA ALA A 205 -9.05 12.53 -12.96
C ALA A 205 -10.40 11.81 -13.00
N SER A 206 -11.25 12.14 -13.98
CA SER A 206 -12.54 11.46 -14.17
C SER A 206 -12.34 9.99 -14.52
N PHE A 207 -11.41 9.68 -15.43
CA PHE A 207 -11.04 8.30 -15.76
C PHE A 207 -10.59 7.52 -14.52
N LEU A 208 -9.64 8.07 -13.75
CA LEU A 208 -9.13 7.39 -12.55
C LEU A 208 -10.22 7.19 -11.49
N ARG A 209 -11.10 8.17 -11.28
CA ARG A 209 -12.26 8.05 -10.39
C ARG A 209 -13.16 6.90 -10.84
N ASP A 210 -13.52 6.85 -12.11
CA ASP A 210 -14.43 5.83 -12.63
C ASP A 210 -13.81 4.42 -12.52
N ARG A 211 -12.50 4.31 -12.74
CA ARG A 211 -11.76 3.05 -12.51
C ARG A 211 -11.79 2.61 -11.04
N ILE A 212 -11.56 3.53 -10.11
CA ILE A 212 -11.65 3.25 -8.67
C ILE A 212 -13.08 2.82 -8.31
N GLN A 213 -14.12 3.49 -8.82
CA GLN A 213 -15.51 3.12 -8.58
C GLN A 213 -15.85 1.71 -9.06
N LEU A 214 -15.39 1.35 -10.26
CA LEU A 214 -15.71 0.05 -10.85
C LEU A 214 -14.95 -1.09 -10.18
N SER A 215 -13.65 -0.89 -9.89
CA SER A 215 -12.77 -1.96 -9.41
C SER A 215 -12.68 -2.06 -7.89
N CYS A 216 -13.04 -1.00 -7.15
CA CYS A 216 -12.91 -0.93 -5.70
C CYS A 216 -14.27 -0.70 -5.00
N LYS A 217 -15.34 -1.31 -5.55
CA LYS A 217 -16.70 -1.22 -5.00
C LYS A 217 -16.73 -1.64 -3.52
N GLY A 218 -17.44 -0.85 -2.70
CA GLY A 218 -17.57 -1.10 -1.28
C GLY A 218 -16.34 -0.73 -0.43
N SER A 219 -15.26 -0.24 -1.03
CA SER A 219 -14.11 0.27 -0.26
C SER A 219 -14.29 1.73 0.17
N LEU A 220 -13.60 2.13 1.23
CA LEU A 220 -13.59 3.51 1.69
C LEU A 220 -12.96 4.44 0.63
N LEU A 221 -11.95 3.97 -0.10
CA LEU A 221 -11.36 4.70 -1.21
C LEU A 221 -12.43 5.10 -2.25
N ALA A 222 -13.23 4.14 -2.71
CA ALA A 222 -14.29 4.43 -3.67
C ALA A 222 -15.30 5.42 -3.08
N TRP A 223 -15.74 5.23 -1.84
CA TRP A 223 -16.72 6.13 -1.25
C TRP A 223 -16.19 7.59 -1.16
N LEU A 224 -14.95 7.77 -0.69
CA LEU A 224 -14.32 9.10 -0.54
C LEU A 224 -14.13 9.82 -1.89
N THR A 225 -13.78 9.10 -2.95
CA THR A 225 -13.60 9.72 -4.28
C THR A 225 -14.87 10.30 -4.90
N LEU A 226 -16.06 9.93 -4.40
CA LEU A 226 -17.35 10.43 -4.90
C LEU A 226 -18.00 11.48 -3.99
N HIS A 227 -17.90 11.29 -2.67
CA HIS A 227 -18.79 11.98 -1.72
C HIS A 227 -18.06 12.98 -0.81
N SER A 228 -16.73 12.96 -0.75
CA SER A 228 -15.97 13.75 0.20
C SER A 228 -14.94 14.65 -0.45
N GLU A 229 -14.82 15.84 0.11
CA GLU A 229 -13.69 16.73 -0.16
C GLU A 229 -12.45 16.27 0.62
N PRO A 230 -11.22 16.48 0.09
CA PRO A 230 -10.01 16.08 0.79
C PRO A 230 -9.86 16.81 2.13
N ALA A 231 -10.03 16.08 3.23
CA ALA A 231 -9.81 16.59 4.58
C ALA A 231 -8.38 16.29 5.07
N ASP A 232 -7.74 17.28 5.71
CA ASP A 232 -6.41 17.14 6.30
C ASP A 232 -6.49 16.58 7.72
N VAL A 233 -6.91 15.32 7.82
CA VAL A 233 -7.09 14.59 9.09
C VAL A 233 -5.99 13.55 9.30
N SER A 234 -5.59 13.31 10.55
CA SER A 234 -4.46 12.42 10.85
C SER A 234 -4.79 10.94 10.61
N SER A 235 -6.06 10.58 10.75
CA SER A 235 -6.56 9.21 10.70
C SER A 235 -7.87 9.12 9.91
N PRO A 236 -8.16 7.97 9.26
CA PRO A 236 -9.34 7.84 8.41
C PRO A 236 -10.68 7.89 9.17
N TRP A 237 -10.69 7.56 10.45
CA TRP A 237 -11.87 7.63 11.33
C TRP A 237 -12.11 9.02 11.93
N GLU A 238 -11.23 10.01 11.69
CA GLU A 238 -11.42 11.41 12.10
C GLU A 238 -12.05 12.24 10.98
N HIS A 239 -12.48 11.61 9.90
CA HIS A 239 -13.04 12.29 8.74
C HIS A 239 -14.36 13.01 9.11
N PRO A 240 -14.58 14.27 8.67
CA PRO A 240 -15.80 15.02 8.98
C PRO A 240 -17.07 14.29 8.54
N ASP A 241 -17.00 13.62 7.39
CA ASP A 241 -18.13 12.88 6.81
C ASP A 241 -18.34 11.48 7.39
N TYR A 242 -17.66 11.11 8.49
CA TYR A 242 -17.77 9.77 9.10
C TYR A 242 -19.23 9.37 9.39
N ALA A 243 -20.09 10.33 9.74
CA ALA A 243 -21.52 10.10 9.97
C ALA A 243 -22.26 9.61 8.72
N SER A 244 -21.81 10.02 7.53
CA SER A 244 -22.42 9.71 6.24
C SER A 244 -21.93 8.38 5.64
N PHE A 245 -20.94 7.74 6.24
CA PHE A 245 -20.38 6.49 5.71
C PHE A 245 -21.40 5.34 5.82
N PRO A 246 -21.41 4.40 4.87
CA PRO A 246 -22.16 3.15 4.98
C PRO A 246 -21.81 2.38 6.26
N ASP A 247 -22.79 1.67 6.83
CA ASP A 247 -22.62 0.99 8.13
C ASP A 247 -21.54 -0.09 8.09
N GLU A 248 -21.39 -0.80 6.97
CA GLU A 248 -20.31 -1.79 6.77
C GLU A 248 -18.92 -1.15 6.86
N LEU A 249 -18.75 0.05 6.27
CA LEU A 249 -17.49 0.78 6.32
C LEU A 249 -17.22 1.37 7.70
N LYS A 250 -18.26 1.82 8.40
CA LYS A 250 -18.16 2.27 9.80
C LYS A 250 -17.74 1.13 10.72
N GLU A 251 -18.32 -0.06 10.54
CA GLU A 251 -17.95 -1.27 11.28
C GLU A 251 -16.46 -1.60 11.06
N LEU A 252 -16.03 -1.67 9.79
CA LEU A 252 -14.65 -1.94 9.42
C LEU A 252 -13.68 -0.91 10.01
N LEU A 253 -14.00 0.39 9.90
CA LEU A 253 -13.20 1.47 10.48
C LEU A 253 -13.14 1.41 12.00
N THR A 254 -14.23 1.03 12.66
CA THR A 254 -14.27 0.90 14.12
C THR A 254 -13.33 -0.21 14.58
N HIS A 255 -13.36 -1.37 13.92
CA HIS A 255 -12.43 -2.46 14.21
C HIS A 255 -10.98 -2.09 13.90
N ALA A 256 -10.73 -1.44 12.76
CA ALA A 256 -9.39 -0.98 12.39
C ALA A 256 -8.86 0.07 13.38
N ARG A 257 -9.71 0.98 13.86
CA ARG A 257 -9.40 1.97 14.90
C ARG A 257 -9.03 1.27 16.19
N LEU A 258 -9.92 0.44 16.73
CA LEU A 258 -9.69 -0.27 18.00
C LEU A 258 -8.41 -1.11 17.95
N PHE A 259 -8.18 -1.84 16.85
CA PHE A 259 -6.95 -2.60 16.66
C PHE A 259 -5.70 -1.70 16.67
N SER A 260 -5.74 -0.57 15.97
CA SER A 260 -4.66 0.41 15.95
C SER A 260 -4.34 0.95 17.34
N TYR A 261 -5.37 1.34 18.11
CA TYR A 261 -5.21 1.81 19.48
C TYR A 261 -4.66 0.71 20.41
N THR A 262 -5.20 -0.51 20.37
CA THR A 262 -4.73 -1.58 21.27
C THR A 262 -3.30 -2.02 20.95
N MET A 263 -2.95 -2.10 19.66
CA MET A 263 -1.61 -2.53 19.26
C MET A 263 -0.55 -1.45 19.46
N HIS A 264 -0.93 -0.18 19.38
CA HIS A 264 -0.04 0.92 19.75
C HIS A 264 0.43 0.79 21.21
N GLY A 265 -0.47 0.41 22.14
CA GLY A 265 -0.09 0.10 23.53
C GLY A 265 0.92 -1.03 23.67
N ALA A 266 0.79 -2.10 22.86
CA ALA A 266 1.74 -3.21 22.85
C ALA A 266 3.14 -2.74 22.39
N ALA A 267 3.20 -1.85 21.38
CA ALA A 267 4.44 -1.27 20.91
C ALA A 267 5.06 -0.31 21.94
N LEU A 268 4.27 0.49 22.64
CA LEU A 268 4.76 1.34 23.74
C LEU A 268 5.35 0.50 24.87
N LEU A 269 4.66 -0.56 25.32
CA LEU A 269 5.17 -1.47 26.33
C LEU A 269 6.46 -2.17 25.86
N TYR A 270 6.52 -2.56 24.59
CA TYR A 270 7.74 -3.11 24.00
C TYR A 270 8.94 -2.16 24.09
N ASN A 271 8.76 -0.89 23.72
CA ASN A 271 9.83 0.10 23.78
C ASN A 271 10.22 0.45 25.22
N TYR A 272 9.26 0.51 26.15
CA TYR A 272 9.52 0.64 27.59
C TYR A 272 10.40 -0.50 28.11
N LEU A 273 10.08 -1.75 27.75
CA LEU A 273 10.88 -2.92 28.16
C LEU A 273 12.29 -2.90 27.58
N LEU A 274 12.46 -2.44 26.34
CA LEU A 274 13.79 -2.29 25.74
C LEU A 274 14.61 -1.18 26.40
N ALA A 275 13.99 -0.04 26.72
CA ALA A 275 14.65 1.04 27.44
C ALA A 275 15.12 0.58 28.84
N LYS A 276 14.30 -0.22 29.52
CA LYS A 276 14.65 -0.85 30.80
C LYS A 276 15.83 -1.80 30.70
N GLU A 277 15.91 -2.63 29.66
CA GLU A 277 17.04 -3.54 29.44
C GLU A 277 18.33 -2.80 29.03
N ARG A 278 18.21 -1.64 28.40
CA ARG A 278 19.34 -0.77 28.05
C ARG A 278 19.82 0.10 29.22
N SER A 279 19.07 0.15 30.32
CA SER A 279 19.29 1.05 31.46
C SER A 279 19.38 2.53 31.05
N ASP A 280 18.58 2.94 30.05
CA ASP A 280 18.51 4.31 29.55
C ASP A 280 17.34 5.04 30.23
N ASN A 281 17.66 5.87 31.24
CA ASN A 281 16.66 6.51 32.09
C ASN A 281 15.83 7.56 31.33
N ASP A 282 16.42 8.25 30.34
CA ASP A 282 15.74 9.29 29.58
C ASP A 282 14.67 8.68 28.66
N LEU A 283 15.04 7.63 27.91
CA LEU A 283 14.09 6.90 27.08
C LEU A 283 13.04 6.16 27.92
N LEU A 284 13.41 5.66 29.09
CA LEU A 284 12.47 4.98 29.98
C LEU A 284 11.38 5.93 30.48
N SER A 285 11.75 7.15 30.88
CA SER A 285 10.77 8.17 31.28
C SER A 285 9.84 8.54 30.12
N GLN A 286 10.41 8.81 28.93
CA GLN A 286 9.60 9.16 27.75
C GLN A 286 8.60 8.06 27.37
N HIS A 287 9.03 6.80 27.35
CA HIS A 287 8.14 5.68 27.02
C HIS A 287 7.11 5.42 28.11
N ASN A 288 7.44 5.68 29.38
CA ASN A 288 6.48 5.63 30.48
C ASN A 288 5.39 6.70 30.30
N ASP A 289 5.78 7.95 30.02
CA ASP A 289 4.83 9.05 29.82
C ASP A 289 3.95 8.79 28.59
N ASN A 290 4.53 8.31 27.49
CA ASN A 290 3.78 7.90 26.29
C ASN A 290 2.78 6.78 26.60
N PHE A 291 3.16 5.80 27.42
CA PHE A 291 2.27 4.71 27.82
C PHE A 291 1.13 5.22 28.69
N VAL A 292 1.41 6.08 29.67
CA VAL A 292 0.38 6.68 30.53
C VAL A 292 -0.59 7.53 29.70
N ASN A 293 -0.08 8.36 28.78
CA ASN A 293 -0.90 9.16 27.87
C ASN A 293 -1.79 8.30 26.96
N TRP A 294 -1.25 7.20 26.45
CA TRP A 294 -2.05 6.23 25.69
C TRP A 294 -3.13 5.59 26.57
N PHE A 295 -2.78 5.24 27.79
CA PHE A 295 -3.64 4.52 28.70
C PHE A 295 -4.83 5.35 29.21
N THR A 296 -4.62 6.64 29.45
CA THR A 296 -5.67 7.59 29.82
C THR A 296 -6.60 7.86 28.64
N ALA A 297 -6.09 7.86 27.41
CA ALA A 297 -6.86 8.05 26.18
C ALA A 297 -7.59 6.77 25.68
N LEU A 298 -7.54 5.67 26.43
CA LEU A 298 -8.05 4.38 25.99
C LEU A 298 -9.60 4.33 26.03
N PRO A 299 -10.29 4.01 24.93
CA PRO A 299 -11.74 3.92 24.90
C PRO A 299 -12.22 2.61 25.56
N ARG A 300 -12.20 2.57 26.90
CA ARG A 300 -12.46 1.36 27.72
C ARG A 300 -13.80 0.70 27.39
N LYS A 301 -14.87 1.50 27.36
CA LYS A 301 -16.23 1.02 27.07
C LYS A 301 -16.31 0.29 25.72
N GLU A 302 -15.67 0.85 24.70
CA GLU A 302 -15.67 0.23 23.37
C GLU A 302 -14.85 -1.06 23.38
N ILE A 303 -13.67 -1.06 24.00
CA ILE A 303 -12.79 -2.23 24.05
C ILE A 303 -13.43 -3.38 24.84
N ASP A 304 -14.19 -3.10 25.89
CA ASP A 304 -14.89 -4.13 26.68
C ASP A 304 -16.00 -4.80 25.86
N THR A 305 -16.77 -4.01 25.10
CA THR A 305 -17.84 -4.51 24.22
C THR A 305 -17.36 -5.06 22.88
N TRP A 306 -16.06 -4.93 22.57
CA TRP A 306 -15.52 -5.23 21.25
C TRP A 306 -15.58 -6.73 20.92
N SER A 307 -16.26 -7.08 19.82
CA SER A 307 -16.28 -8.45 19.28
C SER A 307 -15.01 -8.77 18.49
N LEU A 308 -14.15 -9.60 19.06
CA LEU A 308 -12.94 -10.10 18.38
C LEU A 308 -13.30 -11.10 17.28
N GLY A 309 -14.36 -11.90 17.46
CA GLY A 309 -14.83 -12.85 16.44
C GLY A 309 -15.16 -12.14 15.14
N ARG A 310 -15.97 -11.08 15.23
CA ARG A 310 -16.35 -10.25 14.07
C ARG A 310 -15.15 -9.57 13.42
N MET A 311 -14.20 -9.08 14.23
CA MET A 311 -12.96 -8.51 13.70
C MET A 311 -12.15 -9.53 12.89
N TRP A 312 -12.04 -10.78 13.38
CA TRP A 312 -11.32 -11.83 12.65
C TRP A 312 -12.03 -12.26 11.36
N GLU A 313 -13.36 -12.28 11.34
CA GLU A 313 -14.14 -12.51 10.12
C GLU A 313 -13.83 -11.44 9.07
N LEU A 314 -13.85 -10.16 9.46
CA LEU A 314 -13.54 -9.06 8.56
C LEU A 314 -12.07 -9.07 8.14
N ALA A 315 -11.14 -9.38 9.04
CA ALA A 315 -9.71 -9.41 8.72
C ALA A 315 -9.30 -10.62 7.84
N ALA A 316 -10.12 -11.66 7.75
CA ALA A 316 -9.85 -12.90 7.00
C ALA A 316 -10.25 -12.80 5.51
N GLU A 317 -9.93 -11.70 4.84
CA GLU A 317 -10.17 -11.52 3.41
C GLU A 317 -9.36 -12.55 2.57
N PRO A 318 -9.91 -13.05 1.44
CA PRO A 318 -9.19 -13.93 0.52
C PRO A 318 -7.81 -13.37 0.12
N GLY A 319 -6.74 -14.07 0.51
CA GLY A 319 -5.35 -13.66 0.21
C GLY A 319 -4.54 -13.15 1.41
N TYR A 320 -5.14 -13.06 2.60
CA TYR A 320 -4.42 -12.81 3.86
C TYR A 320 -4.64 -13.98 4.84
N SER A 321 -3.64 -14.86 4.97
CA SER A 321 -3.66 -15.93 5.98
C SER A 321 -3.02 -15.44 7.28
N ILE A 322 -3.85 -15.16 8.29
CA ILE A 322 -3.39 -14.74 9.61
C ILE A 322 -2.98 -15.99 10.40
N SER A 323 -1.72 -16.05 10.82
CA SER A 323 -1.24 -17.19 11.60
C SER A 323 -1.94 -17.28 12.97
N LEU A 324 -2.28 -18.51 13.38
CA LEU A 324 -2.94 -18.79 14.65
C LEU A 324 -2.15 -18.28 15.87
N LYS A 325 -0.81 -18.26 15.77
CA LYS A 325 0.07 -17.67 16.79
C LYS A 325 -0.13 -16.15 16.94
N THR A 326 -0.36 -15.45 15.83
CA THR A 326 -0.60 -13.98 15.83
C THR A 326 -1.97 -13.67 16.38
N ARG A 327 -2.99 -14.44 15.97
CA ARG A 327 -4.34 -14.35 16.52
C ARG A 327 -4.35 -14.53 18.05
N ARG A 328 -3.75 -15.59 18.56
CA ARG A 328 -3.65 -15.83 20.01
C ARG A 328 -2.93 -14.72 20.76
N PHE A 329 -1.85 -14.17 20.19
CA PHE A 329 -1.13 -13.05 20.79
C PHE A 329 -2.02 -11.81 20.93
N VAL A 330 -2.74 -11.44 19.87
CA VAL A 330 -3.66 -10.28 19.88
C VAL A 330 -4.80 -10.51 20.87
N GLU A 331 -5.41 -11.70 20.87
CA GLU A 331 -6.48 -12.05 21.81
C GLU A 331 -6.01 -12.01 23.29
N GLN A 332 -4.82 -12.55 23.58
CA GLN A 332 -4.24 -12.50 24.92
C GLN A 332 -3.91 -11.07 25.36
N TRP A 333 -3.36 -10.25 24.46
CA TRP A 333 -3.06 -8.86 24.74
C TRP A 333 -4.32 -8.07 25.08
N ILE A 334 -5.39 -8.24 24.29
CA ILE A 334 -6.67 -7.57 24.52
C ILE A 334 -7.33 -8.07 25.82
N ALA A 335 -7.22 -9.37 26.12
CA ALA A 335 -7.70 -9.92 27.39
C ALA A 335 -6.99 -9.27 28.60
N LEU A 336 -5.67 -9.05 28.52
CA LEU A 336 -4.92 -8.35 29.57
C LEU A 336 -5.34 -6.89 29.70
N ILE A 337 -5.64 -6.21 28.58
CA ILE A 337 -6.17 -4.84 28.61
C ILE A 337 -7.50 -4.77 29.36
N ARG A 338 -8.40 -5.75 29.12
CA ARG A 338 -9.70 -5.84 29.78
C ARG A 338 -9.61 -6.20 31.27
N GLN A 339 -8.64 -7.02 31.66
CA GLN A 339 -8.53 -7.54 33.02
C GLN A 339 -7.76 -6.62 33.98
N SER A 340 -6.74 -5.89 33.50
CA SER A 340 -5.83 -5.13 34.37
C SER A 340 -5.76 -3.64 34.00
N PRO A 341 -6.84 -2.88 34.23
CA PRO A 341 -7.00 -1.52 33.76
C PRO A 341 -6.27 -0.45 34.60
N GLU A 342 -5.34 -0.81 35.48
CA GLU A 342 -4.48 0.17 36.18
C GLU A 342 -2.99 -0.25 36.24
N THR A 343 -2.65 -1.51 35.98
CA THR A 343 -1.31 -2.08 36.23
C THR A 343 -0.66 -2.75 35.02
N LEU A 344 -1.11 -2.45 33.79
CA LEU A 344 -0.54 -3.07 32.58
C LEU A 344 0.98 -2.87 32.41
N LEU A 345 1.52 -1.72 32.84
CA LEU A 345 2.95 -1.43 32.75
C LEU A 345 3.79 -2.24 33.75
N THR A 346 3.20 -2.62 34.89
CA THR A 346 3.86 -3.39 35.96
C THR A 346 3.46 -4.86 35.99
N SER A 347 2.43 -5.25 35.23
CA SER A 347 1.98 -6.64 35.11
C SER A 347 3.09 -7.51 34.52
N LYS A 348 3.43 -8.57 35.26
CA LYS A 348 4.43 -9.55 34.83
C LYS A 348 3.94 -10.31 33.59
N GLU A 349 2.63 -10.56 33.51
CA GLU A 349 1.97 -11.28 32.43
C GLU A 349 2.07 -10.49 31.11
N ALA A 350 1.73 -9.20 31.14
CA ALA A 350 1.84 -8.30 29.99
C ALA A 350 3.29 -8.18 29.50
N CYS A 351 4.23 -8.00 30.42
CA CYS A 351 5.65 -7.93 30.10
C CYS A 351 6.17 -9.24 29.49
N ALA A 352 5.78 -10.38 30.05
CA ALA A 352 6.17 -11.70 29.56
C ALA A 352 5.59 -11.98 28.17
N LEU A 353 4.35 -11.59 27.91
CA LEU A 353 3.68 -11.78 26.62
C LEU A 353 4.43 -11.06 25.48
N ILE A 354 4.77 -9.78 25.67
CA ILE A 354 5.49 -8.98 24.68
C ILE A 354 6.91 -9.53 24.44
N ARG A 355 7.62 -9.91 25.51
CA ARG A 355 8.95 -10.53 25.40
C ARG A 355 8.90 -11.85 24.64
N ALA A 356 7.99 -12.74 25.02
CA ALA A 356 7.83 -14.04 24.39
C ALA A 356 7.48 -13.91 22.90
N ARG A 357 6.64 -12.94 22.54
CA ARG A 357 6.26 -12.68 21.16
C ARG A 357 7.46 -12.31 20.30
N GLU A 358 8.26 -11.33 20.73
CA GLU A 358 9.43 -10.89 19.96
C GLU A 358 10.51 -11.98 19.88
N MET A 359 10.75 -12.70 20.98
CA MET A 359 11.67 -13.83 21.02
C MET A 359 11.25 -14.97 20.08
N THR A 360 9.95 -15.21 19.95
CA THR A 360 9.41 -16.25 19.05
C THR A 360 9.57 -15.85 17.58
N LEU A 361 9.38 -14.57 17.26
CA LEU A 361 9.48 -14.07 15.88
C LEU A 361 10.92 -13.97 15.40
N LYS A 362 11.83 -13.48 16.24
CA LYS A 362 13.22 -13.18 15.84
C LYS A 362 14.24 -14.21 16.32
N GLY A 363 13.85 -15.13 17.20
CA GLY A 363 14.72 -16.18 17.72
C GLY A 363 16.02 -15.61 18.31
N PRO A 364 17.21 -16.01 17.80
CA PRO A 364 18.50 -15.54 18.32
C PRO A 364 18.79 -14.06 18.01
N ARG A 365 18.05 -13.44 17.09
CA ARG A 365 18.18 -12.01 16.74
C ARG A 365 17.26 -11.10 17.57
N SER A 366 16.54 -11.68 18.52
CA SER A 366 15.72 -10.95 19.49
C SER A 366 16.53 -9.89 20.20
N ARG A 367 15.97 -8.67 20.36
CA ARG A 367 16.63 -7.59 21.11
C ARG A 367 16.74 -7.91 22.61
N PHE A 368 15.89 -8.79 23.12
CA PHE A 368 15.97 -9.27 24.50
C PHE A 368 17.05 -10.34 24.71
N LYS A 369 17.49 -11.03 23.64
CA LYS A 369 18.56 -12.04 23.72
C LYS A 369 19.92 -11.52 23.27
N ASN A 370 19.94 -10.62 22.28
CA ASN A 370 21.15 -10.17 21.64
C ASN A 370 21.44 -8.70 21.99
N ARG A 371 22.45 -8.51 22.84
CA ARG A 371 22.88 -7.18 23.31
C ARG A 371 23.32 -6.25 22.18
N ARG A 372 23.97 -6.76 21.13
CA ARG A 372 24.35 -5.95 19.95
C ARG A 372 23.12 -5.44 19.19
N ALA A 373 22.06 -6.25 19.12
CA ALA A 373 20.81 -5.84 18.47
C ALA A 373 20.03 -4.80 19.30
N LEU A 374 20.20 -4.80 20.63
CA LEU A 374 19.69 -3.78 21.53
C LEU A 374 20.48 -2.47 21.42
N GLU A 375 21.81 -2.53 21.32
CA GLU A 375 22.65 -1.34 21.16
C GLU A 375 22.41 -0.62 19.82
N GLN A 376 22.12 -1.39 18.76
CA GLN A 376 21.76 -0.85 17.44
C GLN A 376 20.34 -0.27 17.35
N TRP A 377 19.53 -0.41 18.40
CA TRP A 377 18.18 0.15 18.44
C TRP A 377 18.23 1.67 18.64
N SER A 378 17.49 2.39 17.80
CA SER A 378 17.43 3.85 17.75
C SER A 378 16.53 4.49 18.81
N GLY A 379 15.96 3.72 19.74
CA GLY A 379 15.09 4.22 20.82
C GLY A 379 13.58 4.18 20.52
N TYR A 380 13.19 3.94 19.27
CA TYR A 380 11.79 3.86 18.83
C TYR A 380 11.61 2.67 17.89
N ALA A 381 10.57 1.87 18.10
CA ALA A 381 10.22 0.79 17.20
C ALA A 381 8.70 0.54 17.20
N GLY A 382 8.05 0.79 16.05
CA GLY A 382 6.61 0.57 15.90
C GLY A 382 5.74 1.53 16.71
N THR A 383 6.26 2.71 17.08
CA THR A 383 5.55 3.68 17.93
C THR A 383 4.48 4.45 17.18
N LEU A 384 4.45 4.44 15.85
CA LEU A 384 3.39 5.11 15.10
C LEU A 384 2.09 4.30 15.12
N ARG A 385 0.96 5.01 15.25
CA ARG A 385 -0.36 4.40 15.12
C ARG A 385 -0.55 3.82 13.72
N LEU A 386 -1.27 2.70 13.65
CA LEU A 386 -1.63 2.09 12.38
C LEU A 386 -2.73 2.92 11.72
N VAL A 387 -2.36 3.73 10.74
CA VAL A 387 -3.30 4.53 9.93
C VAL A 387 -3.49 3.95 8.52
N TYR A 388 -3.13 2.68 8.31
CA TYR A 388 -3.51 1.90 7.11
C TYR A 388 -3.24 2.58 5.76
N ARG A 389 -2.08 3.22 5.59
CA ARG A 389 -1.67 3.96 4.36
C ARG A 389 -2.39 5.30 4.12
N TRP A 390 -3.17 5.77 5.09
CA TRP A 390 -4.02 6.97 4.98
C TRP A 390 -3.30 8.22 4.47
N HIS A 391 -2.09 8.51 4.96
CA HIS A 391 -1.33 9.67 4.50
C HIS A 391 -1.14 9.71 2.97
N ASN A 392 -0.84 8.57 2.35
CA ASN A 392 -0.68 8.49 0.90
C ASN A 392 -2.03 8.56 0.18
N VAL A 393 -3.07 7.99 0.78
CA VAL A 393 -4.44 8.10 0.26
C VAL A 393 -4.88 9.56 0.25
N GLN A 394 -4.56 10.35 1.28
CA GLN A 394 -4.86 11.78 1.29
C GLN A 394 -4.18 12.53 0.14
N ILE A 395 -2.92 12.20 -0.16
CA ILE A 395 -2.23 12.80 -1.32
C ILE A 395 -2.94 12.41 -2.62
N ILE A 396 -3.31 11.13 -2.77
CA ILE A 396 -4.06 10.64 -3.94
C ILE A 396 -5.41 11.35 -4.08
N LEU A 397 -6.16 11.51 -2.99
CA LEU A 397 -7.45 12.19 -2.98
C LEU A 397 -7.31 13.69 -3.28
N LYS A 398 -6.29 14.36 -2.74
CA LYS A 398 -5.95 15.75 -3.06
C LYS A 398 -5.63 15.91 -4.54
N ASP A 399 -4.76 15.05 -5.09
CA ASP A 399 -4.41 15.06 -6.52
C ASP A 399 -5.67 14.87 -7.40
N LEU A 400 -6.54 13.92 -7.04
CA LEU A 400 -7.80 13.64 -7.76
C LEU A 400 -8.75 14.85 -7.72
N ALA A 401 -9.00 15.43 -6.54
CA ALA A 401 -9.88 16.57 -6.37
C ALA A 401 -9.37 17.81 -7.12
N HIS A 402 -8.05 18.06 -7.09
CA HIS A 402 -7.44 19.13 -7.89
C HIS A 402 -7.63 18.91 -9.39
N GLY A 403 -7.50 17.67 -9.88
CA GLY A 403 -7.75 17.33 -11.28
C GLY A 403 -9.22 17.53 -11.68
N LEU A 404 -10.18 17.12 -10.83
CA LEU A 404 -11.62 17.26 -11.11
C LEU A 404 -12.10 18.71 -11.12
N ARG A 405 -11.46 19.59 -10.34
CA ARG A 405 -11.77 21.03 -10.26
C ARG A 405 -11.17 21.88 -11.38
N ARG A 406 -10.26 21.33 -12.18
CA ARG A 406 -9.69 22.06 -13.32
C ARG A 406 -10.72 22.15 -14.42
N GLU A 407 -11.08 23.37 -14.80
CA GLU A 407 -11.81 23.62 -16.03
C GLU A 407 -10.91 23.28 -17.23
N GLU A 408 -11.48 22.63 -18.25
CA GLU A 408 -10.78 22.36 -19.50
C GLU A 408 -10.65 23.70 -20.24
N CYS A 409 -9.42 24.21 -20.37
CA CYS A 409 -9.13 25.36 -21.24
C CYS A 409 -9.22 24.98 -22.71
#